data_AF-A0A1Z9PLJ6-F1
#
_entry.id   AF-A0A1Z9PLJ6-F1
#
_cell.length_a   1.000
_cell.length_b   1.000
_cell.length_c   1.000
_cell.angle_alpha   90.00
_cell.angle_beta   90.00
_cell.angle_gamma   90.00
#
_symmetry.space_group_name_H-M   'P 1'
#
loop_
_entity.id
_entity.type
_entity.pdbx_description
1 polymer ?
#
loop_
_entity_poly.entity_id
_entity_poly.type
_entity_poly.pdbx_seq_one_letter_code
_entity_poly.pdbx_strand_id
1 'polypeptide(L)'
;MRTLSRNKAKQFTQILSGGVKINTTPIEAAYLAFCHTDVKDSIRAMAGFTPVAQYGSMKPVSPHEFGSVNDVRYIASPDLSSTIDSGELIATTAGNISEGGTRADVYTTIYCGMDAYGQIALAGKGSFTPVVRMVGTPSSSDPLGQTGSMGWKTYSDELILNQNWIVAVKHTVTSAIS
;
A
#
# COMPACT_ATOMS: atom_id res chain seq x y z
N MET A 1 11.84 -12.06 -7.33
CA MET A 1 12.13 -10.64 -7.69
C MET A 1 13.49 -10.43 -8.41
N ARG A 2 13.64 -10.78 -9.69
CA ARG A 2 14.99 -10.81 -10.33
C ARG A 2 15.67 -9.45 -10.44
N THR A 3 14.94 -8.39 -10.81
CA THR A 3 15.52 -7.05 -11.02
C THR A 3 16.05 -6.43 -9.72
N LEU A 4 15.27 -6.51 -8.64
CA LEU A 4 15.68 -5.99 -7.33
C LEU A 4 16.90 -6.74 -6.78
N SER A 5 16.90 -8.07 -6.87
CA SER A 5 18.06 -8.87 -6.44
C SER A 5 19.31 -8.58 -7.27
N ARG A 6 19.16 -8.37 -8.59
CA ARG A 6 20.28 -7.99 -9.48
C ARG A 6 20.88 -6.63 -9.10
N ASN A 7 20.05 -5.69 -8.68
CA ASN A 7 20.46 -4.37 -8.23
C ASN A 7 20.92 -4.34 -6.76
N LYS A 8 21.09 -5.51 -6.12
CA LYS A 8 21.51 -5.68 -4.73
C LYS A 8 20.60 -4.95 -3.73
N ALA A 9 19.31 -4.82 -4.06
CA ALA A 9 18.33 -4.27 -3.15
C ALA A 9 18.14 -5.21 -1.95
N LYS A 10 18.18 -4.66 -0.73
CA LYS A 10 17.94 -5.42 0.49
C LYS A 10 16.45 -5.70 0.68
N GLN A 11 16.13 -6.82 1.29
CA GLN A 11 14.77 -7.17 1.69
C GLN A 11 14.40 -6.43 2.98
N PHE A 12 13.12 -6.09 3.15
CA PHE A 12 12.64 -5.35 4.32
C PHE A 12 12.52 -6.23 5.56
N THR A 13 12.09 -7.47 5.36
CA THR A 13 11.75 -8.37 6.46
C THR A 13 12.86 -9.36 6.71
N GLN A 14 13.00 -9.76 7.96
CA GLN A 14 13.84 -10.90 8.33
C GLN A 14 13.03 -12.19 8.17
N ILE A 15 13.75 -13.32 8.03
CA ILE A 15 13.14 -14.65 7.96
C ILE A 15 12.27 -14.86 9.21
N LEU A 16 10.99 -15.17 9.00
CA LEU A 16 10.09 -15.59 10.08
C LEU A 16 10.18 -17.11 10.22
N SER A 17 10.72 -17.57 11.34
CA SER A 17 10.77 -18.99 11.67
C SER A 17 9.37 -19.59 11.79
N GLY A 18 9.19 -20.82 11.31
CA GLY A 18 7.98 -21.61 11.56
C GLY A 18 7.78 -21.82 13.06
N GLY A 19 6.53 -21.68 13.53
CA GLY A 19 6.19 -21.91 14.93
C GLY A 19 5.80 -23.36 15.20
N VAL A 20 5.60 -23.73 16.47
CA VAL A 20 5.01 -25.03 16.87
C VAL A 20 3.49 -25.06 16.63
N LYS A 21 2.93 -24.02 16.01
CA LYS A 21 1.50 -23.87 15.76
C LYS A 21 1.12 -24.63 14.48
N ILE A 22 -0.05 -25.29 14.52
CA ILE A 22 -0.62 -26.06 13.41
C ILE A 22 -0.82 -25.14 12.20
N ASN A 23 -0.45 -25.62 11.00
CA ASN A 23 -0.55 -24.91 9.73
C ASN A 23 0.25 -23.60 9.64
N THR A 24 1.38 -23.52 10.34
CA THR A 24 2.31 -22.40 10.12
C THR A 24 3.39 -22.72 9.11
N THR A 25 3.66 -21.78 8.22
CA THR A 25 4.74 -21.84 7.25
C THR A 25 5.82 -20.81 7.60
N PRO A 26 7.11 -21.16 7.44
CA PRO A 26 8.17 -20.18 7.51
C PRO A 26 8.06 -19.25 6.30
N ILE A 27 8.22 -17.95 6.54
CA ILE A 27 8.24 -16.94 5.48
C ILE A 27 9.66 -16.44 5.36
N GLU A 28 10.22 -16.50 4.15
CA GLU A 28 11.55 -15.99 3.86
C GLU A 28 11.62 -14.46 4.05
N ALA A 29 12.84 -13.93 4.08
CA ALA A 29 13.03 -12.50 3.98
C ALA A 29 12.43 -12.02 2.65
N ALA A 30 11.66 -10.93 2.70
CA ALA A 30 10.81 -10.50 1.60
C ALA A 30 10.93 -8.99 1.31
N TYR A 31 10.74 -8.66 0.03
CA TYR A 31 10.46 -7.30 -0.45
C TYR A 31 9.02 -6.91 -0.12
N LEU A 32 8.72 -5.61 -0.15
CA LEU A 32 7.36 -5.10 0.03
C LEU A 32 6.74 -4.73 -1.30
N ALA A 33 5.45 -5.02 -1.44
CA ALA A 33 4.61 -4.61 -2.55
C ALA A 33 3.39 -3.85 -2.04
N PHE A 34 3.12 -2.70 -2.65
CA PHE A 34 1.96 -1.87 -2.40
C PHE A 34 1.03 -1.94 -3.60
N CYS A 35 -0.23 -2.28 -3.36
CA CYS A 35 -1.24 -2.42 -4.41
C CYS A 35 -2.59 -1.83 -3.98
N HIS A 36 -3.49 -1.64 -4.95
CA HIS A 36 -4.88 -1.29 -4.69
C HIS A 36 -5.63 -2.46 -4.03
N THR A 37 -6.75 -2.17 -3.34
CA THR A 37 -7.57 -3.19 -2.67
C THR A 37 -8.23 -4.17 -3.63
N ASP A 38 -8.57 -3.74 -4.83
CA ASP A 38 -9.24 -4.60 -5.83
C ASP A 38 -8.32 -5.71 -6.35
N VAL A 39 -7.01 -5.49 -6.26
CA VAL A 39 -5.99 -6.45 -6.72
C VAL A 39 -5.89 -7.66 -5.77
N LYS A 40 -6.48 -7.58 -4.57
CA LYS A 40 -6.33 -8.61 -3.52
C LYS A 40 -6.71 -10.01 -4.00
N ASP A 41 -7.84 -10.14 -4.70
CA ASP A 41 -8.34 -11.45 -5.11
C ASP A 41 -7.47 -12.06 -6.20
N SER A 42 -6.98 -11.26 -7.15
CA SER A 42 -6.00 -11.70 -8.14
C SER A 42 -4.69 -12.15 -7.50
N ILE A 43 -4.19 -11.45 -6.47
CA ILE A 43 -2.98 -11.83 -5.74
C ILE A 43 -3.19 -13.10 -4.93
N ARG A 44 -4.36 -13.27 -4.30
CA ARG A 44 -4.72 -14.50 -3.57
C ARG A 44 -4.84 -15.72 -4.46
N ALA A 45 -5.23 -15.53 -5.72
CA ALA A 45 -5.31 -16.59 -6.71
C ALA A 45 -3.94 -17.03 -7.25
N MET A 46 -2.85 -16.31 -6.95
CA MET A 46 -1.51 -16.70 -7.38
C MET A 46 -1.04 -17.98 -6.68
N ALA A 47 -0.40 -18.86 -7.43
CA ALA A 47 0.20 -20.07 -6.88
C ALA A 47 1.26 -19.72 -5.83
N GLY A 48 1.22 -20.40 -4.69
CA GLY A 48 2.15 -20.15 -3.57
C GLY A 48 1.76 -18.97 -2.68
N PHE A 49 0.54 -18.43 -2.81
CA PHE A 49 0.03 -17.43 -1.87
C PHE A 49 -0.11 -18.00 -0.47
N THR A 50 0.52 -17.33 0.49
CA THR A 50 0.43 -17.64 1.91
C THR A 50 -0.25 -16.49 2.65
N PRO A 51 -1.44 -16.69 3.23
CA PRO A 51 -2.11 -15.65 4.01
C PRO A 51 -1.36 -15.35 5.32
N VAL A 52 -1.47 -14.12 5.82
CA VAL A 52 -0.84 -13.70 7.10
C VAL A 52 -1.21 -14.61 8.28
N ALA A 53 -2.40 -15.21 8.26
CA ALA A 53 -2.86 -16.15 9.29
C ALA A 53 -1.98 -17.41 9.40
N GLN A 54 -1.29 -17.80 8.33
CA GLN A 54 -0.41 -18.97 8.29
C GLN A 54 1.05 -18.62 8.64
N TYR A 55 1.37 -17.37 8.96
CA TYR A 55 2.73 -16.99 9.30
C TYR A 55 3.14 -17.59 10.66
N GLY A 56 4.30 -18.25 10.72
CA GLY A 56 4.86 -18.85 11.94
C GLY A 56 4.91 -17.90 13.14
N SER A 57 5.22 -16.64 12.89
CA SER A 57 4.94 -15.54 13.80
C SER A 57 4.00 -14.57 13.12
N MET A 58 2.83 -14.32 13.71
CA MET A 58 1.85 -13.32 13.27
C MET A 58 2.37 -11.90 13.52
N LYS A 59 3.52 -11.56 12.93
CA LYS A 59 4.14 -10.23 12.96
C LYS A 59 4.03 -9.63 11.56
N PRO A 60 2.84 -9.12 11.18
CA PRO A 60 2.70 -8.41 9.93
C PRO A 60 3.51 -7.11 9.97
N VAL A 61 4.00 -6.68 8.82
CA VAL A 61 4.71 -5.40 8.66
C VAL A 61 3.74 -4.22 8.78
N SER A 62 2.48 -4.44 8.38
CA SER A 62 1.40 -3.46 8.42
C SER A 62 0.08 -4.16 8.75
N PRO A 63 -0.87 -3.51 9.43
CA PRO A 63 -2.24 -4.03 9.60
C PRO A 63 -2.93 -4.34 8.27
N HIS A 64 -2.49 -3.70 7.18
CA HIS A 64 -3.05 -3.87 5.84
C HIS A 64 -2.28 -4.91 4.99
N GLU A 65 -1.30 -5.60 5.58
CA GLU A 65 -0.69 -6.76 4.96
C GLU A 65 -1.71 -7.90 4.91
N PHE A 66 -1.89 -8.52 3.74
CA PHE A 66 -2.86 -9.62 3.57
C PHE A 66 -2.22 -10.96 3.22
N GLY A 67 -0.95 -10.98 2.79
CA GLY A 67 -0.20 -12.21 2.60
C GLY A 67 1.10 -12.01 1.85
N SER A 68 1.72 -13.13 1.50
CA SER A 68 2.97 -13.19 0.74
C SER A 68 2.87 -14.17 -0.42
N VAL A 69 3.66 -13.92 -1.45
CA VAL A 69 3.92 -14.86 -2.56
C VAL A 69 5.42 -14.86 -2.79
N ASN A 70 6.06 -16.01 -2.63
CA ASN A 70 7.52 -16.15 -2.73
C ASN A 70 8.26 -15.12 -1.85
N ASP A 71 9.18 -14.36 -2.45
CA ASP A 71 10.05 -13.36 -1.81
C ASP A 71 9.40 -11.97 -1.66
N VAL A 72 8.07 -11.88 -1.67
CA VAL A 72 7.31 -10.61 -1.62
C VAL A 72 6.12 -10.67 -0.67
N ARG A 73 5.95 -9.62 0.15
CA ARG A 73 4.77 -9.38 0.99
C ARG A 73 3.92 -8.26 0.42
N TYR A 74 2.60 -8.45 0.45
CA TYR A 74 1.64 -7.54 -0.18
C TYR A 74 0.83 -6.77 0.86
N ILE A 75 0.83 -5.45 0.70
CA ILE A 75 0.08 -4.49 1.49
C ILE A 75 -0.87 -3.78 0.54
N ALA A 76 -2.16 -3.74 0.91
CA ALA A 76 -3.18 -3.13 0.07
C ALA A 76 -3.72 -1.84 0.70
N SER A 77 -3.82 -0.78 -0.10
CA SER A 77 -4.48 0.47 0.27
C SER A 77 -5.35 0.99 -0.88
N PRO A 78 -6.54 1.55 -0.63
CA PRO A 78 -7.34 2.23 -1.67
C PRO A 78 -6.66 3.52 -2.19
N ASP A 79 -5.64 4.03 -1.49
CA ASP A 79 -4.95 5.27 -1.89
C ASP A 79 -4.14 5.14 -3.19
N LEU A 80 -3.83 3.91 -3.62
CA LEU A 80 -3.22 3.65 -4.93
C LEU A 80 -4.29 3.58 -6.02
N SER A 81 -4.78 4.74 -6.45
CA SER A 81 -5.83 4.82 -7.48
C SER A 81 -5.43 4.16 -8.80
N SER A 82 -6.43 3.57 -9.47
CA SER A 82 -6.29 3.05 -10.82
C SER A 82 -6.29 4.18 -11.85
N THR A 83 -5.69 3.91 -13.01
CA THR A 83 -5.88 4.74 -14.20
C THR A 83 -7.06 4.19 -14.98
N ILE A 84 -8.18 4.90 -14.93
CA ILE A 84 -9.45 4.50 -15.56
C ILE A 84 -9.29 4.41 -17.08
N ASP A 85 -9.90 3.38 -17.70
CA ASP A 85 -9.98 3.18 -19.16
C ASP A 85 -8.62 3.21 -19.91
N SER A 86 -7.51 2.92 -19.22
CA SER A 86 -6.16 3.00 -19.84
C SER A 86 -5.65 1.66 -20.38
N GLY A 87 -6.37 0.56 -20.15
CA GLY A 87 -5.98 -0.80 -20.52
C GLY A 87 -6.47 -1.21 -21.91
N GLU A 88 -6.60 -2.50 -22.17
CA GLU A 88 -7.19 -3.02 -23.41
C GLU A 88 -8.71 -2.81 -23.48
N LEU A 89 -9.28 -2.92 -24.68
CA LEU A 89 -10.74 -2.84 -24.86
C LEU A 89 -11.44 -3.92 -24.03
N ILE A 90 -12.53 -3.56 -23.34
CA ILE A 90 -13.26 -4.52 -22.50
C ILE A 90 -13.90 -5.63 -23.35
N ALA A 91 -14.26 -5.31 -24.60
CA ALA A 91 -14.80 -6.26 -25.57
C ALA A 91 -13.83 -7.41 -25.90
N THR A 92 -12.52 -7.22 -25.71
CA THR A 92 -11.49 -8.26 -25.92
C THR A 92 -10.96 -8.84 -24.62
N THR A 93 -11.34 -8.26 -23.47
CA THR A 93 -10.82 -8.65 -22.14
C THR A 93 -11.96 -8.83 -21.15
N ALA A 94 -12.87 -9.74 -21.49
CA ALA A 94 -14.07 -10.02 -20.71
C ALA A 94 -13.74 -10.35 -19.24
N GLY A 95 -14.47 -9.71 -18.31
CA GLY A 95 -14.31 -9.90 -16.87
C GLY A 95 -13.34 -8.92 -16.19
N ASN A 96 -12.61 -8.09 -16.94
CA ASN A 96 -11.80 -7.04 -16.34
C ASN A 96 -12.63 -5.92 -15.70
N ILE A 97 -12.12 -5.35 -14.62
CA ILE A 97 -12.70 -4.17 -14.00
C ILE A 97 -12.56 -2.99 -14.96
N SER A 98 -13.65 -2.27 -15.17
CA SER A 98 -13.73 -1.08 -16.01
C SER A 98 -14.79 -0.14 -15.44
N GLU A 99 -14.35 0.98 -14.88
CA GLU A 99 -15.26 2.02 -14.37
C GLU A 99 -15.92 2.80 -15.51
N GLY A 100 -15.18 3.09 -16.59
CA GLY A 100 -15.69 3.83 -17.75
C GLY A 100 -16.38 2.97 -18.82
N GLY A 101 -16.41 1.64 -18.65
CA GLY A 101 -17.14 0.69 -19.50
C GLY A 101 -16.58 0.50 -20.91
N THR A 102 -15.45 1.13 -21.25
CA THR A 102 -14.87 1.08 -22.61
C THR A 102 -13.58 0.25 -22.64
N ARG A 103 -12.70 0.46 -21.66
CA ARG A 103 -11.38 -0.17 -21.56
C ARG A 103 -11.14 -0.63 -20.12
N ALA A 104 -10.31 -1.66 -19.95
CA ALA A 104 -9.97 -2.13 -18.62
C ALA A 104 -9.19 -1.08 -17.83
N ASP A 105 -9.43 -1.00 -16.52
CA ASP A 105 -8.70 -0.09 -15.64
C ASP A 105 -7.29 -0.64 -15.35
N VAL A 106 -6.30 0.27 -15.31
CA VAL A 106 -4.89 -0.09 -15.11
C VAL A 106 -4.49 0.22 -13.68
N TYR A 107 -4.16 -0.84 -12.94
CA TYR A 107 -3.65 -0.77 -11.58
C TYR A 107 -2.12 -0.80 -11.59
N THR A 108 -1.51 -0.02 -10.69
CA THR A 108 -0.05 -0.01 -10.49
C THR A 108 0.28 -0.68 -9.16
N THR A 109 1.00 -1.80 -9.20
CA THR A 109 1.62 -2.39 -8.01
C THR A 109 3.07 -1.95 -7.94
N ILE A 110 3.44 -1.33 -6.82
CA ILE A 110 4.79 -0.82 -6.57
C ILE A 110 5.52 -1.80 -5.69
N TYR A 111 6.64 -2.29 -6.16
CA TYR A 111 7.52 -3.16 -5.40
C TYR A 111 8.78 -2.41 -5.00
N CYS A 112 9.20 -2.54 -3.74
CA CYS A 112 10.36 -1.82 -3.22
C CYS A 112 11.27 -2.69 -2.35
N GLY A 113 12.57 -2.39 -2.47
CA GLY A 113 13.60 -2.82 -1.52
C GLY A 113 13.72 -1.90 -0.32
N MET A 114 14.37 -2.40 0.73
CA MET A 114 14.70 -1.62 1.91
C MET A 114 15.55 -0.40 1.51
N ASP A 115 15.29 0.73 2.16
CA ASP A 115 15.94 2.03 1.91
C ASP A 115 15.74 2.59 0.49
N ALA A 116 14.76 2.10 -0.29
CA ALA A 116 14.48 2.65 -1.62
C ALA A 116 13.81 4.04 -1.57
N TYR A 117 13.05 4.32 -0.52
CA TYR A 117 12.38 5.59 -0.27
C TYR A 117 12.56 6.01 1.19
N GLY A 118 12.56 7.32 1.42
CA GLY A 118 12.65 7.93 2.75
C GLY A 118 11.51 8.90 2.97
N GLN A 119 10.97 8.89 4.19
CA GLN A 119 10.03 9.88 4.68
C GLN A 119 10.59 10.43 5.99
N ILE A 120 10.67 11.76 6.11
CA ILE A 120 11.12 12.43 7.33
C ILE A 120 10.03 13.39 7.80
N ALA A 121 9.67 13.30 9.07
CA ALA A 121 8.82 14.29 9.73
C ALA A 121 9.70 15.40 10.29
N LEU A 122 9.64 16.60 9.70
CA LEU A 122 10.53 17.73 10.02
C LEU A 122 10.29 18.30 11.43
N ALA A 123 9.11 18.07 11.99
CA ALA A 123 8.73 18.52 13.33
C ALA A 123 9.07 17.51 14.45
N GLY A 124 9.62 16.33 14.12
CA GLY A 124 9.80 15.22 15.06
C GLY A 124 8.51 14.42 15.30
N LYS A 125 8.62 13.31 16.04
CA LYS A 125 7.46 12.45 16.37
C LYS A 125 6.47 13.21 17.25
N GLY A 126 5.26 13.46 16.73
CA GLY A 126 4.13 13.97 17.52
C GLY A 126 4.01 15.49 17.62
N SER A 127 4.84 16.27 16.93
CA SER A 127 4.73 17.74 16.94
C SER A 127 3.73 18.24 15.88
N PHE A 128 2.47 17.83 15.99
CA PHE A 128 1.39 18.65 15.46
C PHE A 128 0.67 19.27 16.65
N THR A 129 0.68 20.60 16.72
CA THR A 129 -0.06 21.32 17.75
C THR A 129 -1.42 21.69 17.14
N PRO A 130 -2.52 21.02 17.53
CA PRO A 130 -3.84 21.45 17.09
C PRO A 130 -4.13 22.83 17.67
N VAL A 131 -4.54 23.75 16.81
CA VAL A 131 -5.04 25.07 17.16
C VAL A 131 -6.56 24.99 17.11
N VAL A 132 -7.19 25.22 18.26
CA VAL A 132 -8.65 25.16 18.41
C VAL A 132 -9.18 26.57 18.67
N ARG A 133 -10.11 27.02 17.83
CA ARG A 133 -11.01 28.14 18.12
C ARG A 133 -12.31 27.57 18.66
N MET A 134 -12.58 27.78 19.95
CA MET A 134 -13.82 27.32 20.56
C MET A 134 -15.02 28.15 20.09
N VAL A 135 -16.19 27.51 20.06
CA VAL A 135 -17.48 28.20 19.90
C VAL A 135 -17.62 29.26 21.00
N GLY A 136 -18.16 30.42 20.66
CA GLY A 136 -18.29 31.58 21.54
C GLY A 136 -17.08 32.52 21.52
N THR A 137 -16.04 32.23 20.71
CA THR A 137 -14.91 33.14 20.52
C THR A 137 -15.09 33.95 19.23
N PRO A 138 -15.39 35.26 19.30
CA PRO A 138 -15.51 36.11 18.12
C PRO A 138 -14.22 36.17 17.31
N SER A 139 -14.36 36.26 15.99
CA SER A 139 -13.25 36.49 15.06
C SER A 139 -13.70 37.38 13.90
N SER A 140 -12.76 37.86 13.09
CA SER A 140 -13.08 38.71 11.94
C SER A 140 -14.03 38.05 10.92
N SER A 141 -13.97 36.72 10.78
CA SER A 141 -14.84 35.95 9.88
C SER A 141 -16.11 35.40 10.56
N ASP A 142 -16.15 35.37 11.89
CA ASP A 142 -17.32 34.97 12.69
C ASP A 142 -17.45 35.90 13.90
N PRO A 143 -18.04 37.09 13.71
CA PRO A 143 -18.09 38.13 14.75
C PRO A 143 -18.97 37.75 15.94
N LEU A 144 -19.88 36.79 15.78
CA LEU A 144 -20.78 36.32 16.83
C LEU A 144 -20.26 35.04 17.51
N GLY A 145 -19.13 34.48 17.05
CA GLY A 145 -18.56 33.26 17.61
C GLY A 145 -19.48 32.05 17.50
N GLN A 146 -20.31 31.97 16.46
CA GLN A 146 -21.31 30.90 16.32
C GLN A 146 -20.70 29.55 15.95
N THR A 147 -19.49 29.55 15.39
CA THR A 147 -18.79 28.36 14.90
C THR A 147 -17.47 28.12 15.63
N GLY A 148 -17.06 26.86 15.73
CA GLY A 148 -15.75 26.45 16.23
C GLY A 148 -14.92 25.89 15.09
N SER A 149 -13.60 26.04 15.15
CA SER A 149 -12.69 25.48 14.15
C SER A 149 -11.47 24.84 14.81
N MET A 150 -10.96 23.79 14.21
CA MET A 150 -9.71 23.15 14.61
C MET A 150 -8.84 22.99 13.37
N GLY A 151 -7.56 23.32 13.50
CA GLY A 151 -6.58 23.13 12.45
C GLY A 151 -5.25 22.71 13.04
N TRP A 152 -4.40 22.10 12.22
CA TRP A 152 -3.03 21.78 12.59
C TRP A 152 -2.14 21.97 11.37
N LYS A 153 -0.84 22.02 11.61
CA LYS A 153 0.18 22.03 10.55
C LYS A 153 1.15 20.90 10.80
N THR A 154 1.48 20.18 9.74
CA THR A 154 2.52 19.15 9.73
C THR A 154 3.51 19.48 8.62
N TYR A 155 4.78 19.16 8.87
CA TYR A 155 5.85 19.29 7.89
C TYR A 155 6.46 17.90 7.70
N SER A 156 6.45 17.42 6.46
CA SER A 156 7.14 16.21 6.04
C SER A 156 7.89 16.47 4.74
N ASP A 157 8.91 15.66 4.51
CA ASP A 157 9.63 15.60 3.24
C ASP A 157 9.76 14.12 2.86
N GLU A 158 9.57 13.83 1.57
CA GLU A 158 9.56 12.49 1.01
C GLU A 158 10.43 12.42 -0.25
N LEU A 159 11.35 11.45 -0.30
CA LEU A 159 12.26 11.29 -1.42
C LEU A 159 12.48 9.83 -1.78
N ILE A 160 12.56 9.56 -3.09
CA ILE A 160 13.07 8.29 -3.60
C ILE A 160 14.60 8.34 -3.52
N LEU A 161 15.17 7.51 -2.64
CA LEU A 161 16.61 7.45 -2.38
C LEU A 161 17.33 6.64 -3.47
N ASN A 162 16.68 5.60 -4.00
CA ASN A 162 17.23 4.78 -5.07
C ASN A 162 16.15 4.25 -6.01
N GLN A 163 16.07 4.85 -7.20
CA GLN A 163 15.10 4.48 -8.22
C GLN A 163 15.27 3.03 -8.72
N ASN A 164 16.50 2.48 -8.71
CA ASN A 164 16.76 1.12 -9.17
C ASN A 164 16.25 0.04 -8.20
N TRP A 165 15.84 0.45 -7.00
CA TRP A 165 15.27 -0.43 -5.97
C TRP A 165 13.74 -0.34 -5.89
N ILE A 166 13.12 0.32 -6.88
CA ILE A 166 11.69 0.41 -7.04
C ILE A 166 11.32 -0.14 -8.42
N VAL A 167 10.30 -1.01 -8.46
CA VAL A 167 9.72 -1.52 -9.70
C VAL A 167 8.22 -1.29 -9.65
N ALA A 168 7.69 -0.56 -10.63
CA ALA A 168 6.24 -0.38 -10.80
C ALA A 168 5.74 -1.30 -11.90
N VAL A 169 4.76 -2.15 -11.59
CA VAL A 169 4.12 -3.05 -12.54
C VAL A 169 2.69 -2.59 -12.79
N LYS A 170 2.40 -2.26 -14.04
CA LYS A 170 1.06 -1.93 -14.52
C LYS A 170 0.37 -3.20 -15.01
N HIS A 171 -0.85 -3.42 -14.54
CA HIS A 171 -1.64 -4.59 -14.89
C HIS A 171 -3.13 -4.27 -14.77
N THR A 172 -3.95 -5.07 -15.43
CA THR A 172 -5.41 -5.03 -15.30
C THR A 172 -5.85 -6.11 -14.33
N VAL A 173 -7.03 -5.94 -13.74
CA VAL A 173 -7.59 -6.86 -12.74
C VAL A 173 -8.92 -7.39 -13.23
N THR A 174 -9.17 -8.66 -13.00
CA THR A 174 -10.44 -9.32 -13.31
C THR A 174 -11.34 -9.29 -12.07
N SER A 175 -12.60 -8.90 -12.23
CA SER A 175 -13.60 -9.03 -11.18
C SER A 175 -13.93 -10.51 -11.00
N ALA A 176 -13.64 -11.07 -9.82
CA ALA A 176 -13.92 -12.47 -9.53
C ALA A 176 -15.32 -12.69 -8.93
N ILE A 177 -16.14 -11.65 -8.76
CA ILE A 177 -17.45 -11.74 -8.09
C ILE A 177 -18.45 -10.78 -8.77
N SER A 178 -19.52 -11.34 -9.33
CA SER A 178 -20.80 -10.65 -9.56
C SER A 178 -21.71 -10.85 -8.35
#